data_AF-A0A3M2AF18-F1
#
_entry.id   AF-A0A3M2AF18-F1
#
_cell.length_a   1.000
_cell.length_b   1.000
_cell.length_c   1.000
_cell.angle_alpha   90.00
_cell.angle_beta   90.00
_cell.angle_gamma   90.00
#
_symmetry.space_group_name_H-M   'P 1'
#
loop_
_entity.id
_entity.type
_entity.pdbx_description
1 polymer ?
#
loop_
_entity_poly.entity_id
_entity_poly.type
_entity_poly.pdbx_seq_one_letter_code
_entity_poly.pdbx_strand_id
1 'polypeptide(L)'
;MIDFPIGELITPEEQVAVARAVAIMASRDDQVSDSERHFVEELMGQMMLLPEERDRVRREFREPSDLLEVAREVQHREARIFLFYQAVCAAMADNKLVEGELEALLALARTFEFDPEVARRFIRWVQDSLELRERGQQILVDL
;
A
#
# COMPACT_ATOMS: atom_id res chain seq x y z
N MET A 1 1.91 -17.97 4.00
CA MET A 1 2.19 -16.97 2.94
C MET A 1 1.24 -17.29 1.82
N ILE A 2 0.36 -16.37 1.45
CA ILE A 2 -0.42 -16.55 0.22
C ILE A 2 0.57 -16.28 -0.91
N ASP A 3 1.07 -17.35 -1.51
CA ASP A 3 2.02 -17.32 -2.63
C ASP A 3 1.19 -17.08 -3.90
N PHE A 4 0.70 -15.86 -4.06
CA PHE A 4 0.17 -15.44 -5.35
C PHE A 4 1.38 -15.04 -6.20
N PRO A 5 1.64 -15.71 -7.33
CA PRO A 5 2.51 -15.15 -8.35
C PRO A 5 1.76 -13.96 -8.95
N ILE A 6 1.78 -12.82 -8.25
CA ILE A 6 0.99 -11.63 -8.60
C ILE A 6 1.34 -11.16 -10.01
N GLY A 7 2.61 -11.30 -10.41
CA GLY A 7 3.06 -11.03 -11.76
C GLY A 7 2.41 -11.88 -12.86
N GLU A 8 1.86 -13.05 -12.51
CA GLU A 8 1.14 -13.95 -13.43
C GLU A 8 -0.38 -13.73 -13.42
N LEU A 9 -0.91 -13.00 -12.44
CA LEU A 9 -2.35 -12.89 -12.19
C LEU A 9 -2.95 -11.52 -12.57
N ILE A 10 -2.12 -10.49 -12.75
CA ILE A 10 -2.57 -9.11 -13.01
C ILE A 10 -1.77 -8.52 -14.18
N THR A 11 -2.39 -7.66 -14.98
CA THR A 11 -1.74 -7.13 -16.18
C THR A 11 -0.61 -6.17 -15.83
N PRO A 12 0.38 -5.93 -16.72
CA PRO A 12 1.42 -4.94 -16.49
C PRO A 12 0.86 -3.55 -16.16
N GLU A 13 -0.22 -3.15 -16.84
CA GLU A 13 -0.90 -1.87 -16.57
C GLU A 13 -1.47 -1.82 -15.15
N GLU A 14 -2.03 -2.93 -14.66
CA GLU A 14 -2.51 -3.02 -13.29
C GLU A 14 -1.37 -3.02 -12.28
N GLN A 15 -0.23 -3.67 -12.56
CA GLN A 15 0.95 -3.59 -11.69
C GLN A 15 1.41 -2.14 -11.52
N VAL A 16 1.46 -1.39 -12.62
CA VAL A 16 1.78 0.05 -12.58
C VAL A 16 0.73 0.83 -11.81
N ALA A 17 -0.56 0.57 -12.02
CA ALA A 17 -1.63 1.24 -11.29
C ALA A 17 -1.57 0.94 -9.78
N VAL A 18 -1.29 -0.30 -9.38
CA VAL A 18 -1.09 -0.67 -7.98
C VAL A 18 0.09 0.10 -7.39
N ALA A 19 1.25 0.06 -8.03
CA ALA A 19 2.44 0.75 -7.52
C ALA A 19 2.23 2.27 -7.41
N ARG A 20 1.55 2.88 -8.39
CA ARG A 20 1.17 4.30 -8.36
C ARG A 20 0.23 4.61 -7.19
N ALA A 21 -0.83 3.82 -7.00
CA ALA A 21 -1.77 4.03 -5.91
C ALA A 21 -1.10 3.89 -4.53
N VAL A 22 -0.16 2.96 -4.38
CA VAL A 22 0.63 2.84 -3.14
C VAL A 22 1.55 4.04 -2.95
N ALA A 23 2.18 4.55 -4.02
CA ALA A 23 3.00 5.77 -3.94
C ALA A 23 2.19 7.01 -3.57
N ILE A 24 0.97 7.16 -4.10
CA ILE A 24 0.03 8.24 -3.73
C ILE A 24 -0.38 8.12 -2.26
N MET A 25 -0.60 6.90 -1.77
CA MET A 25 -0.92 6.69 -0.36
C MET A 25 0.24 7.13 0.54
N ALA A 26 1.45 6.69 0.21
CA ALA A 26 2.69 7.05 0.90
C ALA A 26 3.05 8.54 0.82
N SER A 27 2.44 9.33 -0.07
CA SER A 27 2.70 10.77 -0.21
C SER A 27 1.62 11.67 0.37
N ARG A 28 0.63 11.09 1.05
CA ARG A 28 -0.57 11.81 1.49
C ARG A 28 -0.32 12.84 2.58
N ASP A 29 0.68 12.64 3.44
CA ASP A 29 0.93 13.48 4.61
C ASP A 29 2.01 14.57 4.39
N ASP A 30 2.23 14.98 3.13
CA ASP A 30 3.19 16.02 2.67
C ASP A 30 4.68 15.78 3.03
N GLN A 31 4.99 14.77 3.87
CA GLN A 31 6.34 14.34 4.22
C GLN A 31 6.52 12.85 3.97
N VAL A 32 6.87 12.48 2.74
CA VAL A 32 7.28 11.11 2.43
C VAL A 32 8.59 10.80 3.15
N SER A 33 8.56 9.86 4.09
CA SER A 33 9.74 9.32 4.76
C SER A 33 10.60 8.46 3.82
N ASP A 34 11.88 8.29 4.16
CA ASP A 34 12.77 7.38 3.42
C ASP A 34 12.27 5.92 3.47
N SER A 35 11.60 5.54 4.57
CA SER A 35 11.01 4.21 4.77
C SER A 35 9.88 3.93 3.78
N GLU A 36 8.98 4.89 3.57
CA GLU A 36 7.88 4.76 2.61
C GLU A 36 8.36 4.72 1.17
N ARG A 37 9.37 5.53 0.82
CA ARG A 37 10.01 5.46 -0.50
C ARG A 37 10.65 4.11 -0.72
N HIS A 38 11.37 3.61 0.28
CA HIS A 38 12.02 2.30 0.17
C HIS A 38 10.99 1.18 -0.02
N PHE A 39 9.88 1.21 0.71
CA PHE A 39 8.79 0.27 0.56
C PHE A 39 8.23 0.23 -0.87
N VAL A 40 7.96 1.40 -1.46
CA VAL A 40 7.45 1.49 -2.84
C VAL A 40 8.52 1.04 -3.85
N GLU A 41 9.80 1.37 -3.66
CA GLU A 41 10.88 0.89 -4.54
C GLU A 41 11.01 -0.65 -4.50
N GLU A 42 10.87 -1.25 -3.32
CA GLU A 42 10.84 -2.70 -3.17
C GLU A 42 9.62 -3.31 -3.90
N LEU A 43 8.44 -2.73 -3.72
CA LEU A 43 7.21 -3.15 -4.40
C LEU A 43 7.37 -3.12 -5.93
N MET A 44 7.93 -2.05 -6.48
CA MET A 44 8.22 -1.95 -7.91
C MET A 44 9.22 -3.02 -8.38
N GLY A 45 10.18 -3.39 -7.54
CA GLY A 45 11.12 -4.48 -7.79
C GLY A 45 10.44 -5.84 -7.83
N GLN A 46 9.55 -6.12 -6.88
CA GLN A 46 8.78 -7.37 -6.81
C GLN A 46 7.83 -7.54 -7.99
N MET A 47 7.25 -6.45 -8.50
CA MET A 47 6.42 -6.44 -9.71
C MET A 47 7.21 -6.47 -11.01
N MET A 48 8.55 -6.37 -10.95
CA MET A 48 9.42 -6.28 -12.13
C MET A 48 9.10 -5.11 -13.07
N LEU A 49 8.69 -3.96 -12.52
CA LEU A 49 8.38 -2.78 -13.33
C LEU A 49 9.58 -2.32 -14.16
N LEU A 50 9.31 -1.94 -15.40
CA LEU A 50 10.28 -1.38 -16.34
C LEU A 50 10.73 0.02 -15.88
N PRO A 51 11.91 0.50 -16.32
CA PRO A 51 12.42 1.81 -15.92
C PRO A 51 11.44 2.97 -16.14
N GLU A 52 10.78 3.01 -17.29
CA GLU A 52 9.81 4.07 -17.64
C GLU A 52 8.57 4.05 -16.73
N GLU A 53 8.16 2.86 -16.29
CA GLU A 53 7.03 2.67 -15.38
C GLU A 53 7.39 3.11 -13.96
N ARG A 54 8.61 2.79 -13.51
CA ARG A 54 9.13 3.26 -12.21
C ARG A 54 9.16 4.78 -12.14
N ASP A 55 9.52 5.45 -13.24
CA ASP A 55 9.52 6.91 -13.30
C ASP A 55 8.10 7.50 -13.20
N ARG A 56 7.08 6.80 -13.71
CA ARG A 56 5.68 7.18 -13.50
C ARG A 56 5.28 7.06 -12.02
N VAL A 57 5.63 5.96 -11.37
CA VAL A 57 5.34 5.75 -9.94
C VAL A 57 6.04 6.80 -9.08
N ARG A 58 7.32 7.07 -9.33
CA ARG A 58 8.09 8.08 -8.58
C ARG A 58 7.55 9.49 -8.70
N ARG A 59 6.86 9.81 -9.79
CA ARG A 59 6.22 11.13 -9.99
C ARG A 59 5.13 11.38 -8.94
N GLU A 60 4.42 10.34 -8.52
CA GLU A 60 3.32 10.45 -7.53
C GLU A 60 3.81 10.92 -6.15
N PHE A 61 5.11 10.78 -5.84
CA PHE A 61 5.67 11.33 -4.60
C PHE A 61 5.81 12.85 -4.61
N ARG A 62 5.83 13.47 -5.80
CA ARG A 62 6.03 14.93 -5.96
C ARG A 62 4.75 15.63 -6.36
N GLU A 63 3.98 14.99 -7.21
CA GLU A 63 2.73 15.51 -7.76
C GLU A 63 1.71 14.35 -7.77
N PRO A 64 1.13 14.03 -6.61
CA PRO A 64 0.22 12.90 -6.48
C PRO A 64 -1.06 13.13 -7.28
N SER A 65 -1.41 12.12 -8.08
CA SER A 65 -2.70 12.02 -8.75
C SER A 65 -3.81 11.68 -7.74
N ASP A 66 -5.08 11.73 -8.16
CA ASP A 66 -6.17 11.26 -7.30
C ASP A 66 -6.08 9.73 -7.09
N LEU A 67 -6.00 9.31 -5.82
CA LEU A 67 -5.87 7.91 -5.43
C LEU A 67 -7.01 7.05 -5.99
N LEU A 68 -8.24 7.55 -5.95
CA LEU A 68 -9.42 6.77 -6.33
C LEU A 68 -9.54 6.66 -7.85
N GLU A 69 -9.10 7.66 -8.61
CA GLU A 69 -8.98 7.58 -10.06
C GLU A 69 -7.99 6.50 -10.50
N VAL A 70 -6.78 6.51 -9.93
CA VAL A 70 -5.76 5.48 -10.24
C VAL A 70 -6.22 4.09 -9.80
N ALA A 71 -6.83 3.98 -8.62
CA ALA A 71 -7.35 2.71 -8.11
C ALA A 71 -8.41 2.08 -9.02
N ARG A 72 -9.21 2.89 -9.74
CA ARG A 72 -10.23 2.37 -10.69
C ARG A 72 -9.63 1.71 -11.92
N GLU A 73 -8.37 1.98 -12.25
CA GLU A 73 -7.66 1.29 -13.33
C GLU A 73 -7.44 -0.20 -12.99
N VAL A 74 -7.50 -0.57 -11.71
CA VAL A 74 -7.35 -1.95 -11.24
C VAL A 74 -8.68 -2.71 -11.32
N GLN A 75 -8.76 -3.68 -12.23
CA GLN A 75 -10.01 -4.38 -12.55
C GLN A 75 -10.10 -5.75 -11.88
N HIS A 76 -9.00 -6.50 -11.85
CA HIS A 76 -8.98 -7.84 -11.26
C HIS A 76 -9.18 -7.78 -9.74
N ARG A 77 -10.01 -8.68 -9.22
CA ARG A 77 -10.33 -8.72 -7.78
C ARG A 77 -9.08 -8.99 -6.94
N GLU A 78 -8.23 -9.87 -7.41
CA GLU A 78 -6.96 -10.25 -6.81
C GLU A 78 -6.02 -9.04 -6.75
N ALA A 79 -5.95 -8.27 -7.84
CA ALA A 79 -5.18 -7.02 -7.91
C ALA A 79 -5.70 -5.98 -6.91
N ARG A 80 -7.03 -5.84 -6.76
CA ARG A 80 -7.65 -4.94 -5.78
C ARG A 80 -7.36 -5.35 -4.33
N ILE A 81 -7.43 -6.65 -4.04
CA ILE A 81 -7.09 -7.19 -2.71
C ILE A 81 -5.62 -6.91 -2.41
N PHE A 82 -4.75 -7.17 -3.39
CA PHE A 82 -3.33 -6.94 -3.27
C PHE A 82 -3.00 -5.46 -3.08
N LEU A 83 -3.59 -4.57 -3.88
CA LEU A 83 -3.45 -3.12 -3.72
C LEU A 83 -3.92 -2.66 -2.34
N PHE A 84 -5.09 -3.12 -1.89
CA PHE A 84 -5.58 -2.77 -0.57
C PHE A 84 -4.61 -3.21 0.53
N TYR A 85 -4.08 -4.44 0.45
CA TYR A 85 -3.05 -4.92 1.36
C TYR A 85 -1.80 -4.02 1.36
N GLN A 86 -1.25 -3.71 0.18
CA GLN A 86 -0.04 -2.89 0.06
C GLN A 86 -0.25 -1.44 0.53
N ALA A 87 -1.43 -0.87 0.25
CA ALA A 87 -1.78 0.47 0.71
C ALA A 87 -1.88 0.54 2.24
N VAL A 88 -2.42 -0.50 2.88
CA VAL A 88 -2.41 -0.61 4.35
C VAL A 88 -1.00 -0.73 4.89
N CYS A 89 -0.13 -1.54 4.24
CA CYS A 89 1.27 -1.64 4.65
C CYS A 89 2.05 -0.33 4.49
N ALA A 90 1.81 0.42 3.40
CA ALA A 90 2.45 1.72 3.17
C ALA A 90 2.04 2.75 4.23
N ALA A 91 0.74 2.89 4.49
CA ALA A 91 0.19 3.78 5.53
C ALA A 91 0.56 3.36 6.96
N MET A 92 1.25 2.24 7.14
CA MET A 92 1.70 1.72 8.43
C MET A 92 3.23 1.60 8.50
N ALA A 93 3.96 2.12 7.50
CA ALA A 93 5.41 1.94 7.37
C ALA A 93 6.18 2.61 8.52
N ASP A 94 5.68 3.74 9.03
CA ASP A 94 6.24 4.48 10.17
C ASP A 94 5.60 4.10 11.53
N ASN A 95 4.75 3.08 11.52
CA ASN A 95 3.94 2.59 12.63
C ASN A 95 2.93 3.60 13.20
N LYS A 96 2.49 4.58 12.42
CA LYS A 96 1.41 5.50 12.80
C LYS A 96 0.40 5.60 11.67
N LEU A 97 -0.86 5.32 11.97
CA LEU A 97 -1.95 5.63 11.05
C LEU A 97 -2.61 6.93 11.49
N VAL A 98 -2.54 7.96 10.66
CA VAL A 98 -3.27 9.21 10.92
C VAL A 98 -4.71 9.12 10.38
N GLU A 99 -5.57 10.03 10.81
CA GLU A 99 -6.99 10.04 10.42
C GLU A 99 -7.18 10.14 8.90
N GLY A 100 -6.37 10.97 8.22
CA GLY A 100 -6.45 11.17 6.77
C GLY A 100 -6.10 9.93 5.93
N GLU A 101 -5.22 9.07 6.42
CA GLU A 101 -4.85 7.80 5.79
C GLU A 101 -5.91 6.74 6.02
N LEU A 102 -6.45 6.65 7.23
CA LEU A 102 -7.56 5.75 7.54
C LEU A 102 -8.78 6.06 6.66
N GLU A 103 -9.12 7.35 6.50
CA GLU A 103 -10.21 7.77 5.61
C GLU A 103 -9.94 7.36 4.16
N ALA A 104 -8.69 7.50 3.68
CA ALA A 104 -8.28 7.10 2.34
C ALA A 104 -8.37 5.58 2.13
N LEU A 105 -7.90 4.78 3.09
CA LEU A 105 -8.02 3.33 3.07
C LEU A 105 -9.47 2.89 3.00
N LEU A 106 -10.35 3.52 3.79
CA LEU A 106 -11.77 3.21 3.77
C LEU A 106 -12.44 3.66 2.46
N ALA A 107 -12.00 4.77 1.88
CA ALA A 107 -12.47 5.21 0.55
C ALA A 107 -12.00 4.25 -0.56
N LEU A 108 -10.77 3.74 -0.46
CA LEU A 108 -10.23 2.73 -1.36
C LEU A 108 -11.02 1.42 -1.27
N ALA A 109 -11.28 0.94 -0.06
CA ALA A 109 -12.11 -0.25 0.18
C ALA A 109 -13.51 -0.10 -0.42
N ARG A 110 -14.14 1.07 -0.27
CA ARG A 110 -15.45 1.35 -0.88
C ARG A 110 -15.38 1.35 -2.41
N THR A 111 -14.33 1.92 -2.99
CA THR A 111 -14.10 1.92 -4.46
C THR A 111 -13.99 0.49 -5.00
N PHE A 112 -13.41 -0.43 -4.22
CA PHE A 112 -13.32 -1.85 -4.58
C PHE A 112 -14.55 -2.69 -4.21
N GLU A 113 -15.59 -2.05 -3.68
CA GLU A 113 -16.81 -2.73 -3.20
C GLU A 113 -16.51 -3.78 -2.13
N PHE A 114 -15.48 -3.55 -1.31
CA PHE A 114 -15.19 -4.39 -0.16
C PHE A 114 -16.12 -4.06 1.00
N ASP A 115 -16.43 -5.06 1.80
CA ASP A 115 -17.18 -4.87 3.04
C ASP A 115 -16.38 -3.93 3.98
N PRO A 116 -16.93 -2.76 4.36
CA PRO A 116 -16.22 -1.79 5.18
C PRO A 116 -15.83 -2.33 6.56
N GLU A 117 -16.62 -3.23 7.14
CA GLU A 117 -16.32 -3.83 8.43
C GLU A 117 -15.15 -4.81 8.30
N VAL A 118 -15.13 -5.62 7.23
CA VAL A 118 -14.00 -6.51 6.95
C VAL A 118 -12.72 -5.71 6.72
N ALA A 119 -12.79 -4.61 5.96
CA ALA A 119 -11.67 -3.70 5.72
C ALA A 119 -11.14 -3.10 7.03
N ARG A 120 -12.02 -2.59 7.90
CA ARG A 120 -11.64 -2.06 9.23
C ARG A 120 -10.95 -3.11 10.10
N ARG A 121 -11.50 -4.32 10.15
CA ARG A 121 -10.89 -5.43 10.90
C ARG A 121 -9.51 -5.77 10.38
N PHE A 122 -9.31 -5.76 9.06
CA PHE A 122 -8.00 -6.01 8.46
C PHE A 122 -6.98 -4.92 8.81
N ILE A 123 -7.37 -3.65 8.70
CA ILE A 123 -6.51 -2.51 9.09
C ILE A 123 -6.10 -2.64 10.56
N ARG A 124 -7.06 -2.88 11.45
CA ARG A 124 -6.78 -3.09 12.88
C ARG A 124 -5.86 -4.28 13.12
N TRP A 125 -6.07 -5.39 12.40
CA TRP A 125 -5.21 -6.56 12.53
C TRP A 125 -3.74 -6.26 12.13
N VAL A 126 -3.52 -5.44 11.09
CA VAL A 126 -2.16 -4.98 10.72
C VAL A 126 -1.55 -4.12 11.82
N GLN A 127 -2.32 -3.18 12.39
CA GLN A 127 -1.89 -2.35 13.52
C GLN A 127 -1.46 -3.20 14.72
N ASP A 128 -2.34 -4.10 15.18
CA ASP A 128 -2.08 -4.99 16.31
C ASP A 128 -0.82 -5.85 16.07
N SER A 129 -0.59 -6.27 14.83
CA SER A 129 0.57 -7.09 14.45
C SER A 129 1.89 -6.33 14.53
N LEU A 130 1.89 -5.03 14.18
CA LEU A 130 3.07 -4.19 14.27
C LEU A 130 3.40 -3.84 15.72
N GLU A 131 2.40 -3.52 16.54
CA GLU A 131 2.58 -3.33 17.98
C GLU A 131 3.15 -4.58 18.66
N LEU A 132 2.67 -5.77 18.29
CA LEU A 132 3.21 -7.02 18.80
C LEU A 132 4.69 -7.19 18.43
N ARG A 133 5.07 -6.83 17.20
CA ARG A 133 6.47 -6.88 16.72
C ARG A 133 7.36 -5.93 17.52
N GLU A 134 6.93 -4.69 17.73
CA GLU A 134 7.69 -3.70 18.51
C GLU A 134 7.90 -4.15 19.95
N ARG A 135 6.86 -4.68 20.60
CA ARG A 135 6.97 -5.26 21.94
C ARG A 135 7.98 -6.40 21.98
N GLY A 136 7.99 -7.26 20.95
CA GLY A 136 9.00 -8.32 20.81
C GLY A 136 10.42 -7.77 20.70
N GLN A 137 10.62 -6.70 19.94
CA GLN A 137 11.92 -6.03 19.82
C GLN A 137 12.38 -5.40 21.13
N GLN A 138 11.49 -4.75 21.88
CA GLN A 138 11.83 -4.17 23.19
C GLN A 138 12.30 -5.24 24.18
N ILE A 139 11.64 -6.40 24.19
CA ILE A 139 12.08 -7.53 25.03
C ILE A 139 13.51 -7.97 24.69
N LEU A 140 13.87 -7.99 23.41
CA LEU A 140 15.22 -8.36 22.98
C LEU A 140 16.27 -7.31 23.35
N VAL A 141 15.90 -6.03 23.39
CA VAL A 141 16.77 -4.93 23.85
C VAL A 141 17.04 -5.02 25.35
N ASP A 142 16.07 -5.52 26.11
CA ASP A 142 16.15 -5.65 27.58
C ASP A 142 16.87 -6.94 28.04
N LEU A 143 17.34 -7.80 27.12
CA LEU A 143 18.18 -8.97 27.40
C LEU A 143 19.63 -8.59 27.72
#